data_AF-A0A2C6L5P1-F1
#
_entry.id   AF-A0A2C6L5P1-F1
#
_cell.length_a   1.000
_cell.length_b   1.000
_cell.length_c   1.000
_cell.angle_alpha   90.00
_cell.angle_beta   90.00
_cell.angle_gamma   90.00
#
_symmetry.space_group_name_H-M   'P 1'
#
loop_
_entity.id
_entity.type
_entity.pdbx_description
1 polymer ?
#
loop_
_entity_poly.entity_id
_entity_poly.type
_entity_poly.pdbx_seq_one_letter_code
_entity_poly.pdbx_strand_id
1 'polypeptide(L)'
;MSWKLAQTRVARQRDCESQLDQLRRHLSDIAAGEIRAQSERRVEALRRDRQQKREQAELEMDAMFTLHEQDEYRRKRLAELEEMIAAELQREQAQRVRAEIQRKRICEESEELRLLKEKLLMARVNKERAAQIMEHQIRTLEEQGIQTAMEAEVEANRLRQMENEKRAQLEQLRHERAAKSIQKQQIEDREEERKRKAAEEYNTDKAQVQELLQRLLEQEDTESQRQREKRDAEREQIKEALLQKELWRQHQKKLSDQEEAKIKEYAELQAARQERQDEQREVREAEKRRILKELCRQKVERDTKEKEYQQLLDDLHLGEKEEMVQRKEAAELRKKQEEREAMLRAFDEQMADKERRRQEALAQEQQYRCELLAHFAEQERLEQLSEHKRRLKIKEHLRQAEHFVQERRRMFEEERAAERRERERLLNIEEEKEAIVQQERQRLLLEHADLQDFFPKGTLKERAELQIISQASAATRATQVRPS
;
A
#
# COMPACT_ATOMS: atom_id res chain seq x y z
N MET A 1 15.13 148.08 65.37
CA MET A 1 15.57 146.74 65.82
C MET A 1 15.00 145.56 65.01
N SER A 2 14.20 145.76 63.94
CA SER A 2 13.49 144.66 63.26
C SER A 2 14.35 143.82 62.29
N TRP A 3 15.29 144.42 61.57
CA TRP A 3 16.05 143.72 60.51
C TRP A 3 17.04 142.66 61.02
N LYS A 4 17.74 142.92 62.14
CA LYS A 4 18.69 141.96 62.74
C LYS A 4 18.00 140.68 63.23
N LEU A 5 16.80 140.79 63.78
CA LEU A 5 16.00 139.64 64.22
C LEU A 5 15.53 138.80 63.02
N ALA A 6 15.09 139.44 61.94
CA ALA A 6 14.72 138.77 60.69
C ALA A 6 15.91 138.00 60.08
N GLN A 7 17.12 138.60 60.06
CA GLN A 7 18.32 137.93 59.56
C GLN A 7 18.74 136.73 60.41
N THR A 8 18.66 136.84 61.75
CA THR A 8 18.92 135.70 62.64
C THR A 8 17.89 134.58 62.51
N ARG A 9 16.64 134.92 62.17
CA ARG A 9 15.59 133.93 61.91
C ARG A 9 15.82 133.18 60.61
N VAL A 10 16.20 133.88 59.54
CA VAL A 10 16.53 133.27 58.24
C VAL A 10 17.80 132.42 58.32
N ALA A 11 18.83 132.86 59.07
CA ALA A 11 20.02 132.04 59.30
C ALA A 11 19.69 130.74 60.04
N ARG A 12 18.92 130.81 61.14
CA ARG A 12 18.43 129.62 61.85
C ARG A 12 17.58 128.72 60.97
N GLN A 13 16.73 129.28 60.11
CA GLN A 13 15.95 128.50 59.15
C GLN A 13 16.83 127.77 58.13
N ARG A 14 17.85 128.44 57.57
CA ARG A 14 18.82 127.79 56.66
C ARG A 14 19.66 126.72 57.35
N ASP A 15 20.04 126.95 58.60
CA ASP A 15 20.77 125.96 59.41
C ASP A 15 19.87 124.75 59.70
N CYS A 16 18.60 124.97 60.07
CA CYS A 16 17.61 123.90 60.21
C CYS A 16 17.33 123.17 58.90
N GLU A 17 17.20 123.87 57.77
CA GLU A 17 17.02 123.27 56.44
C GLU A 17 18.24 122.45 56.02
N SER A 18 19.46 122.95 56.27
CA SER A 18 20.70 122.21 56.03
C SER A 18 20.78 120.95 56.88
N GLN A 19 20.41 121.03 58.16
CA GLN A 19 20.31 119.86 59.04
C GLN A 19 19.25 118.86 58.56
N LEU A 20 18.08 119.33 58.11
CA LEU A 20 17.03 118.48 57.57
C LEU A 20 17.45 117.82 56.24
N ASP A 21 18.14 118.53 55.36
CA ASP A 21 18.65 117.97 54.10
C ASP A 21 19.79 116.98 54.33
N GLN A 22 20.66 117.23 55.32
CA GLN A 22 21.66 116.25 55.76
C GLN A 22 20.98 114.99 56.30
N LEU A 23 19.97 115.12 57.17
CA LEU A 23 19.18 114.00 57.66
C LEU A 23 18.46 113.25 56.54
N ARG A 24 17.88 113.96 55.56
CA ARG A 24 17.24 113.35 54.38
C ARG A 24 18.25 112.58 53.52
N ARG A 25 19.45 113.12 53.30
CA ARG A 25 20.53 112.42 52.58
C ARG A 25 20.95 111.16 53.35
N HIS A 26 21.18 111.27 54.66
CA HIS A 26 21.49 110.12 55.49
C HIS A 26 20.39 109.05 55.47
N LEU A 27 19.11 109.44 55.55
CA LEU A 27 17.99 108.50 55.44
C LEU A 27 17.88 107.88 54.04
N SER A 28 18.15 108.65 52.99
CA SER A 28 18.20 108.15 51.60
C SER A 28 19.35 107.17 51.40
N ASP A 29 20.51 107.43 51.99
CA ASP A 29 21.68 106.56 51.93
C ASP A 29 21.44 105.27 52.72
N ILE A 30 20.77 105.35 53.88
CA ILE A 30 20.32 104.19 54.66
C ILE A 30 19.33 103.36 53.83
N ALA A 31 18.31 103.98 53.23
CA ALA A 31 17.33 103.29 52.39
C ALA A 31 17.97 102.65 51.14
N ALA A 32 18.90 103.34 50.48
CA ALA A 32 19.66 102.79 49.37
C ALA A 32 20.56 101.61 49.81
N GLY A 33 21.14 101.71 51.00
CA GLY A 33 21.91 100.63 51.63
C GLY A 33 21.04 99.40 51.93
N GLU A 34 19.82 99.59 52.43
CA GLU A 34 18.86 98.50 52.68
C GLU A 34 18.42 97.80 51.39
N ILE A 35 18.12 98.55 50.33
CA ILE A 35 17.76 97.99 49.02
C ILE A 35 18.94 97.19 48.44
N ARG A 36 20.17 97.72 48.53
CA ARG A 36 21.37 96.98 48.12
C ARG A 36 21.54 95.71 48.93
N ALA A 37 21.42 95.77 50.26
CA ALA A 37 21.51 94.60 51.13
C ALA A 37 20.42 93.56 50.82
N GLN A 38 19.18 93.97 50.52
CA GLN A 38 18.12 93.06 50.09
C GLN A 38 18.41 92.44 48.71
N SER A 39 18.93 93.22 47.78
CA SER A 39 19.34 92.72 46.45
C SER A 39 20.52 91.75 46.55
N GLU A 40 21.49 92.03 47.42
CA GLU A 40 22.63 91.16 47.72
C GLU A 40 22.15 89.86 48.36
N ARG A 41 21.26 89.92 49.36
CA ARG A 41 20.62 88.73 49.95
C ARG A 41 19.87 87.90 48.91
N ARG A 42 19.18 88.53 47.97
CA ARG A 42 18.47 87.85 46.87
C ARG A 42 19.43 87.22 45.87
N VAL A 43 20.50 87.92 45.49
CA VAL A 43 21.53 87.39 44.59
C VAL A 43 22.29 86.25 45.25
N GLU A 44 22.60 86.34 46.54
CA GLU A 44 23.17 85.25 47.32
C GLU A 44 22.22 84.06 47.41
N ALA A 45 20.92 84.28 47.65
CA ALA A 45 19.92 83.21 47.64
C ALA A 45 19.85 82.52 46.27
N LEU A 46 19.88 83.28 45.17
CA LEU A 46 19.92 82.74 43.81
C LEU A 46 21.23 82.01 43.50
N ARG A 47 22.36 82.47 44.04
CA ARG A 47 23.66 81.77 43.91
C ARG A 47 23.63 80.44 44.66
N ARG A 48 23.10 80.43 45.89
CA ARG A 48 22.90 79.20 46.68
C ARG A 48 21.97 78.21 45.97
N ASP A 49 20.83 78.67 45.45
CA ASP A 49 19.88 77.83 44.68
C ASP A 49 20.51 77.27 43.40
N ARG A 50 21.30 78.08 42.66
CA ARG A 50 22.03 77.59 41.48
C ARG A 50 23.12 76.59 41.84
N GLN A 51 23.81 76.77 42.96
CA GLN A 51 24.79 75.80 43.46
C GLN A 51 24.10 74.50 43.85
N GLN A 52 23.02 74.56 44.63
CA GLN A 52 22.22 73.39 45.00
C GLN A 52 21.69 72.64 43.79
N LYS A 53 21.19 73.34 42.76
CA LYS A 53 20.73 72.71 41.52
C LYS A 53 21.86 72.04 40.72
N ARG A 54 23.07 72.62 40.74
CA ARG A 54 24.24 72.00 40.10
C ARG A 54 24.66 70.75 40.86
N GLU A 55 24.73 70.82 42.19
CA GLU A 55 25.03 69.69 43.06
C GLU A 55 23.98 68.58 42.88
N GLN A 56 22.70 68.91 42.81
CA GLN A 56 21.63 67.95 42.54
C GLN A 56 21.76 67.32 41.15
N ALA A 57 22.04 68.11 40.11
CA ALA A 57 22.24 67.58 38.77
C ALA A 57 23.48 66.67 38.68
N GLU A 58 24.56 67.01 39.38
CA GLU A 58 25.77 66.16 39.49
C GLU A 58 25.44 64.85 40.21
N LEU A 59 24.72 64.89 41.34
CA LEU A 59 24.27 63.70 42.05
C LEU A 59 23.32 62.83 41.20
N GLU A 60 22.42 63.43 40.43
CA GLU A 60 21.54 62.71 39.51
C GLU A 60 22.32 62.06 38.37
N MET A 61 23.30 62.74 37.81
CA MET A 61 24.18 62.17 36.76
C MET A 61 25.01 61.01 37.31
N ASP A 62 25.57 61.13 38.50
CA ASP A 62 26.32 60.06 39.17
C ASP A 62 25.40 58.86 39.51
N ALA A 63 24.17 59.12 39.96
CA ALA A 63 23.18 58.08 40.20
C ALA A 63 22.79 57.35 38.90
N MET A 64 22.63 58.08 37.79
CA MET A 64 22.35 57.48 36.49
C MET A 64 23.52 56.63 35.98
N PHE A 65 24.75 57.11 36.15
CA PHE A 65 25.94 56.37 35.75
C PHE A 65 26.09 55.07 36.55
N THR A 66 25.95 55.14 37.87
CA THR A 66 26.02 53.96 38.76
C THR A 66 24.89 52.96 38.48
N LEU A 67 23.67 53.42 38.21
CA LEU A 67 22.57 52.54 37.80
C LEU A 67 22.86 51.86 36.46
N HIS A 68 23.38 52.61 35.48
CA HIS A 68 23.75 52.05 34.18
C HIS A 68 24.85 50.99 34.30
N GLU A 69 25.89 51.25 35.09
CA GLU A 69 26.94 50.26 35.36
C GLU A 69 26.39 49.00 36.05
N GLN A 70 25.48 49.16 37.02
CA GLN A 70 24.83 48.04 37.70
C GLN A 70 23.94 47.24 36.73
N ASP A 71 23.20 47.90 35.84
CA ASP A 71 22.35 47.24 34.87
C ASP A 71 23.16 46.54 33.78
N GLU A 72 24.27 47.13 33.32
CA GLU A 72 25.23 46.47 32.42
C GLU A 72 25.86 45.25 33.08
N TYR A 73 26.24 45.34 34.36
CA TYR A 73 26.75 44.19 35.12
C TYR A 73 25.69 43.10 35.27
N ARG A 74 24.44 43.45 35.61
CA ARG A 74 23.31 42.50 35.69
C ARG A 74 23.05 41.85 34.34
N ARG A 75 23.04 42.61 33.25
CA ARG A 75 22.84 42.10 31.88
C ARG A 75 23.93 41.12 31.48
N LYS A 76 25.20 41.45 31.72
CA LYS A 76 26.33 40.54 31.48
C LYS A 76 26.18 39.25 32.29
N ARG A 77 25.81 39.37 33.57
CA ARG A 77 25.61 38.21 34.43
C ARG A 77 24.45 37.32 33.98
N LEU A 78 23.35 37.92 33.52
CA LEU A 78 22.22 37.19 32.95
C LEU A 78 22.62 36.50 31.65
N ALA A 79 23.34 37.17 30.76
CA ALA A 79 23.84 36.57 29.52
C ALA A 79 24.77 35.37 29.80
N GLU A 80 25.69 35.48 30.76
CA GLU A 80 26.54 34.35 31.19
C GLU A 80 25.72 33.15 31.68
N LEU A 81 24.68 33.39 32.49
CA LEU A 81 23.79 32.34 32.99
C LEU A 81 22.98 31.71 31.85
N GLU A 82 22.44 32.53 30.94
CA GLU A 82 21.70 32.07 29.76
C GLU A 82 22.58 31.23 28.84
N GLU A 83 23.84 31.63 28.61
CA GLU A 83 24.81 30.83 27.82
C GLU A 83 25.11 29.49 28.48
N MET A 84 25.29 29.46 29.80
CA MET A 84 25.51 28.20 30.53
C MET A 84 24.28 27.28 30.43
N ILE A 85 23.08 27.81 30.65
CA ILE A 85 21.84 27.04 30.52
C ILE A 85 21.64 26.54 29.09
N ALA A 86 21.91 27.39 28.09
CA ALA A 86 21.81 27.00 26.68
C ALA A 86 22.82 25.89 26.34
N ALA A 87 24.06 25.99 26.83
CA ALA A 87 25.08 24.96 26.63
C ALA A 87 24.71 23.63 27.32
N GLU A 88 24.15 23.67 28.52
CA GLU A 88 23.66 22.49 29.22
C GLU A 88 22.47 21.86 28.48
N LEU A 89 21.51 22.65 28.04
CA LEU A 89 20.38 22.18 27.24
C LEU A 89 20.83 21.54 25.93
N GLN A 90 21.80 22.16 25.24
CA GLN A 90 22.40 21.59 24.02
C GLN A 90 23.13 20.27 24.30
N ARG A 91 23.83 20.15 25.43
CA ARG A 91 24.47 18.90 25.85
C ARG A 91 23.45 17.82 26.11
N GLU A 92 22.37 18.12 26.83
CA GLU A 92 21.28 17.17 27.05
C GLU A 92 20.63 16.73 25.74
N GLN A 93 20.32 17.68 24.85
CA GLN A 93 19.73 17.38 23.55
C GLN A 93 20.68 16.49 22.71
N ALA A 94 21.97 16.82 22.66
CA ALA A 94 22.96 16.00 21.96
C ALA A 94 23.07 14.59 22.56
N GLN A 95 22.99 14.45 23.89
CA GLN A 95 22.97 13.14 24.55
C GLN A 95 21.70 12.36 24.21
N ARG A 96 20.52 13.00 24.21
CA ARG A 96 19.25 12.37 23.79
C ARG A 96 19.31 11.90 22.34
N VAL A 97 19.77 12.74 21.42
CA VAL A 97 19.91 12.38 20.00
C VAL A 97 20.90 11.22 19.83
N ARG A 98 22.04 11.24 20.53
CA ARG A 98 23.00 10.13 20.50
C ARG A 98 22.39 8.83 21.03
N ALA A 99 21.67 8.89 22.15
CA ALA A 99 20.98 7.74 22.72
C ALA A 99 19.91 7.19 21.78
N GLU A 100 19.14 8.06 21.11
CA GLU A 100 18.16 7.66 20.10
C GLU A 100 18.80 7.03 18.88
N ILE A 101 19.90 7.59 18.36
CA ILE A 101 20.65 7.01 17.24
C ILE A 101 21.22 5.65 17.64
N GLN A 102 21.81 5.53 18.83
CA GLN A 102 22.33 4.27 19.35
C GLN A 102 21.19 3.23 19.50
N ARG A 103 20.04 3.64 20.03
CA ARG A 103 18.85 2.79 20.15
C ARG A 103 18.37 2.33 18.77
N LYS A 104 18.22 3.24 17.80
CA LYS A 104 17.83 2.91 16.42
C LYS A 104 18.81 1.94 15.78
N ARG A 105 20.12 2.18 15.94
CA ARG A 105 21.17 1.30 15.44
C ARG A 105 21.06 -0.11 16.03
N ILE A 106 20.92 -0.24 17.35
CA ILE A 106 20.71 -1.54 18.01
C ILE A 106 19.42 -2.21 17.49
N CYS A 107 18.36 -1.44 17.26
CA CYS A 107 17.10 -1.97 16.72
C CYS A 107 17.20 -2.48 15.28
N GLU A 108 18.02 -1.83 14.46
CA GLU A 108 18.25 -2.19 13.05
C GLU A 108 19.22 -3.37 12.93
N GLU A 109 20.26 -3.41 13.77
CA GLU A 109 21.24 -4.50 13.83
C GLU A 109 20.65 -5.80 14.44
N SER A 110 19.60 -5.70 15.26
CA SER A 110 18.97 -6.86 15.89
C SER A 110 18.13 -7.69 14.90
N GLU A 111 18.59 -8.91 14.61
CA GLU A 111 17.85 -9.89 13.79
C GLU A 111 16.50 -10.27 14.41
N GLU A 112 16.42 -10.33 15.75
CA GLU A 112 15.20 -10.72 16.45
C GLU A 112 14.07 -9.72 16.22
N LEU A 113 14.38 -8.42 16.28
CA LEU A 113 13.43 -7.36 16.01
C LEU A 113 13.03 -7.31 14.55
N ARG A 114 13.95 -7.61 13.63
CA ARG A 114 13.65 -7.71 12.20
C ARG A 114 12.66 -8.83 11.92
N LEU A 115 12.92 -10.04 12.44
CA LEU A 115 12.03 -11.19 12.31
C LEU A 115 10.67 -10.94 12.98
N LEU A 116 10.65 -10.24 14.11
CA LEU A 116 9.39 -9.85 14.74
C LEU A 116 8.60 -8.89 13.86
N LYS A 117 9.24 -7.83 13.32
CA LYS A 117 8.59 -6.89 12.39
C LYS A 117 8.03 -7.61 11.17
N GLU A 118 8.78 -8.52 10.56
CA GLU A 118 8.32 -9.35 9.44
C GLU A 118 7.08 -10.17 9.84
N LYS A 119 7.09 -10.84 11.00
CA LYS A 119 5.93 -11.59 11.51
C LYS A 119 4.71 -10.71 11.79
N LEU A 120 4.91 -9.50 12.30
CA LEU A 120 3.85 -8.53 12.56
C LEU A 120 3.26 -7.98 11.25
N LEU A 121 4.10 -7.73 10.24
CA LEU A 121 3.65 -7.40 8.88
C LEU A 121 2.82 -8.55 8.29
N MET A 122 3.27 -9.81 8.45
CA MET A 122 2.50 -10.97 8.03
C MET A 122 1.14 -11.06 8.75
N ALA A 123 1.09 -10.73 10.04
CA ALA A 123 -0.17 -10.68 10.78
C ALA A 123 -1.13 -9.61 10.22
N ARG A 124 -0.61 -8.44 9.83
CA ARG A 124 -1.40 -7.40 9.18
C ARG A 124 -1.95 -7.86 7.83
N VAL A 125 -1.10 -8.47 6.99
CA VAL A 125 -1.52 -9.04 5.71
C VAL A 125 -2.56 -10.14 5.91
N ASN A 126 -2.42 -10.98 6.95
CA ASN A 126 -3.40 -12.01 7.27
C ASN A 126 -4.76 -11.41 7.69
N LYS A 127 -4.76 -10.31 8.46
CA LYS A 127 -5.98 -9.58 8.81
C LYS A 127 -6.66 -9.01 7.56
N GLU A 128 -5.90 -8.37 6.68
CA GLU A 128 -6.41 -7.84 5.41
C GLU A 128 -6.95 -8.96 4.51
N ARG A 129 -6.24 -10.08 4.42
CA ARG A 129 -6.69 -11.27 3.68
C ARG A 129 -7.98 -11.86 4.26
N ALA A 130 -8.10 -11.93 5.59
CA ALA A 130 -9.33 -12.40 6.23
C ALA A 130 -10.52 -11.47 5.92
N ALA A 131 -10.30 -10.14 5.94
CA ALA A 131 -11.30 -9.17 5.53
C ALA A 131 -11.71 -9.34 4.07
N GLN A 132 -10.76 -9.55 3.16
CA GLN A 132 -11.03 -9.81 1.74
C GLN A 132 -11.83 -11.10 1.52
N ILE A 133 -11.52 -12.17 2.26
CA ILE A 133 -12.27 -13.44 2.18
C ILE A 133 -13.71 -13.23 2.64
N MET A 134 -13.92 -12.51 3.75
CA MET A 134 -15.27 -12.19 4.23
C MET A 134 -16.03 -11.32 3.22
N GLU A 135 -15.39 -10.31 2.65
CA GLU A 135 -16.00 -9.46 1.61
C GLU A 135 -16.35 -10.27 0.36
N HIS A 136 -15.47 -11.16 -0.10
CA HIS A 136 -15.75 -12.07 -1.20
C HIS A 136 -16.94 -12.98 -0.88
N GLN A 137 -17.01 -13.55 0.34
CA GLN A 137 -18.15 -14.37 0.76
C GLN A 137 -19.46 -13.57 0.73
N ILE A 138 -19.46 -12.33 1.21
CA ILE A 138 -20.63 -11.44 1.15
C ILE A 138 -21.05 -11.21 -0.31
N ARG A 139 -20.10 -10.83 -1.18
CA ARG A 139 -20.36 -10.64 -2.61
C ARG A 139 -20.93 -11.89 -3.29
N THR A 140 -20.39 -13.07 -3.00
CA THR A 140 -20.93 -14.31 -3.56
C THR A 140 -22.34 -14.62 -3.09
N LEU A 141 -22.68 -14.30 -1.83
CA LEU A 141 -24.04 -14.47 -1.32
C LEU A 141 -25.00 -13.46 -1.98
N GLU A 142 -24.56 -12.22 -2.20
CA GLU A 142 -25.33 -11.21 -2.93
C GLU A 142 -25.57 -11.63 -4.40
N GLU A 143 -24.54 -12.12 -5.08
CA GLU A 143 -24.63 -12.64 -6.44
C GLU A 143 -25.59 -13.83 -6.53
N GLN A 144 -25.52 -14.77 -5.58
CA GLN A 144 -26.49 -15.87 -5.48
C GLN A 144 -27.92 -15.36 -5.24
N GLY A 145 -28.08 -14.33 -4.40
CA GLY A 145 -29.37 -13.67 -4.19
C GLY A 145 -29.93 -13.06 -5.48
N ILE A 146 -29.09 -12.42 -6.29
CA ILE A 146 -29.47 -11.86 -7.59
C ILE A 146 -29.82 -12.97 -8.59
N GLN A 147 -29.00 -14.03 -8.67
CA GLN A 147 -29.24 -15.16 -9.57
C GLN A 147 -30.56 -15.86 -9.26
N THR A 148 -30.82 -16.16 -8.00
CA THR A 148 -32.10 -16.79 -7.57
C THR A 148 -33.31 -15.90 -7.88
N ALA A 149 -33.19 -14.57 -7.71
CA ALA A 149 -34.25 -13.64 -8.09
C ALA A 149 -34.48 -13.61 -9.62
N MET A 150 -33.41 -13.65 -10.41
CA MET A 150 -33.49 -13.69 -11.88
C MET A 150 -34.10 -15.02 -12.37
N GLU A 151 -33.70 -16.15 -11.79
CA GLU A 151 -34.27 -17.46 -12.08
C GLU A 151 -35.77 -17.49 -11.80
N ALA A 152 -36.21 -16.95 -10.65
CA ALA A 152 -37.61 -16.83 -10.32
C ALA A 152 -38.40 -15.96 -11.32
N GLU A 153 -37.79 -14.88 -11.82
CA GLU A 153 -38.41 -14.03 -12.85
C GLU A 153 -38.53 -14.76 -14.20
N VAL A 154 -37.50 -15.51 -14.61
CA VAL A 154 -37.51 -16.31 -15.83
C VAL A 154 -38.56 -17.42 -15.75
N GLU A 155 -38.67 -18.11 -14.61
CA GLU A 155 -39.70 -19.12 -14.38
C GLU A 155 -41.11 -18.52 -14.41
N ALA A 156 -41.31 -17.36 -13.77
CA ALA A 156 -42.58 -16.65 -13.81
C ALA A 156 -42.96 -16.25 -15.25
N ASN A 157 -42.01 -15.76 -16.04
CA ASN A 157 -42.23 -15.43 -17.45
C ASN A 157 -42.55 -16.67 -18.28
N ARG A 158 -41.88 -17.80 -18.04
CA ARG A 158 -42.19 -19.08 -18.69
C ARG A 158 -43.62 -19.53 -18.36
N LEU A 159 -44.04 -19.45 -17.10
CA LEU A 159 -45.40 -19.80 -16.70
C LEU A 159 -46.44 -18.89 -17.37
N ARG A 160 -46.18 -17.58 -17.44
CA ARG A 160 -47.06 -16.62 -18.15
C ARG A 160 -47.18 -16.94 -19.64
N GLN A 161 -46.09 -17.34 -20.30
CA GLN A 161 -46.13 -17.77 -21.69
C GLN A 161 -47.00 -19.02 -21.87
N MET A 162 -46.82 -20.03 -21.03
CA MET A 162 -47.65 -21.25 -21.05
C MET A 162 -49.14 -20.95 -20.81
N GLU A 163 -49.46 -20.02 -19.91
CA GLU A 163 -50.84 -19.58 -19.68
C GLU A 163 -51.42 -18.88 -20.91
N ASN A 164 -50.65 -17.99 -21.55
CA ASN A 164 -51.08 -17.29 -22.76
C ASN A 164 -51.31 -18.25 -23.93
N GLU A 165 -50.43 -19.24 -24.12
CA GLU A 165 -50.61 -20.29 -25.14
C GLU A 165 -51.88 -21.10 -24.88
N LYS A 166 -52.14 -21.50 -23.64
CA LYS A 166 -53.39 -22.18 -23.26
C LYS A 166 -54.61 -21.31 -23.52
N ARG A 167 -54.55 -20.01 -23.24
CA ARG A 167 -55.64 -19.06 -23.54
C ARG A 167 -55.89 -18.97 -25.04
N ALA A 168 -54.84 -18.83 -25.85
CA ALA A 168 -54.95 -18.80 -27.30
C ALA A 168 -55.53 -20.11 -27.87
N GLN A 169 -55.11 -21.27 -27.36
CA GLN A 169 -55.69 -22.57 -27.73
C GLN A 169 -57.18 -22.66 -27.38
N LEU A 170 -57.57 -22.20 -26.20
CA LEU A 170 -58.99 -22.16 -25.79
C LEU A 170 -59.81 -21.23 -26.69
N GLU A 171 -59.26 -20.08 -27.09
CA GLU A 171 -59.90 -19.17 -28.05
C GLU A 171 -60.03 -19.81 -29.44
N GLN A 172 -58.99 -20.46 -29.94
CA GLN A 172 -59.06 -21.22 -31.20
C GLN A 172 -60.15 -22.29 -31.15
N LEU A 173 -60.20 -23.09 -30.09
CA LEU A 173 -61.25 -24.10 -29.90
C LEU A 173 -62.65 -23.48 -29.83
N ARG A 174 -62.80 -22.28 -29.23
CA ARG A 174 -64.06 -21.53 -29.24
C ARG A 174 -64.43 -21.09 -30.66
N HIS A 175 -63.49 -20.55 -31.43
CA HIS A 175 -63.71 -20.17 -32.83
C HIS A 175 -64.08 -21.37 -33.70
N GLU A 176 -63.39 -22.51 -33.56
CA GLU A 176 -63.73 -23.74 -34.29
C GLU A 176 -65.13 -24.26 -33.94
N ARG A 177 -65.50 -24.23 -32.65
CA ARG A 177 -66.85 -24.62 -32.21
C ARG A 177 -67.91 -23.69 -32.80
N ALA A 178 -67.67 -22.38 -32.80
CA ALA A 178 -68.57 -21.41 -33.41
C ALA A 178 -68.70 -21.63 -34.93
N ALA A 179 -67.59 -21.84 -35.64
CA ALA A 179 -67.59 -22.13 -37.06
C ALA A 179 -68.35 -23.43 -37.39
N LYS A 180 -68.14 -24.50 -36.62
CA LYS A 180 -68.89 -25.76 -36.75
C LYS A 180 -70.39 -25.57 -36.50
N SER A 181 -70.77 -24.73 -35.54
CA SER A 181 -72.17 -24.40 -35.27
C SER A 181 -72.83 -23.70 -36.45
N ILE A 182 -72.15 -22.71 -37.04
CA ILE A 182 -72.64 -21.97 -38.22
C ILE A 182 -72.76 -22.91 -39.42
N GLN A 183 -71.76 -23.76 -39.65
CA GLN A 183 -71.79 -24.72 -40.76
C GLN A 183 -72.94 -25.73 -40.64
N LYS A 184 -73.24 -26.20 -39.42
CA LYS A 184 -74.41 -27.05 -39.18
C LYS A 184 -75.71 -26.35 -39.52
N GLN A 185 -75.89 -25.11 -39.08
CA GLN A 185 -77.08 -24.31 -39.42
C GLN A 185 -77.25 -24.15 -40.94
N GLN A 186 -76.16 -23.85 -41.66
CA GLN A 186 -76.21 -23.76 -43.13
C GLN A 186 -76.56 -25.08 -43.83
N ILE A 187 -76.19 -26.22 -43.26
CA ILE A 187 -76.56 -27.55 -43.79
C ILE A 187 -78.04 -27.81 -43.53
N GLU A 188 -78.52 -27.54 -42.31
CA GLU A 188 -79.93 -27.68 -41.95
C GLU A 188 -80.82 -26.81 -42.86
N ASP A 189 -80.47 -25.54 -43.07
CA ASP A 189 -81.20 -24.63 -43.96
C ASP A 189 -81.25 -25.14 -45.41
N ARG A 190 -80.10 -25.61 -45.94
CA ARG A 190 -80.02 -26.17 -47.31
C ARG A 190 -80.81 -27.47 -47.46
N GLU A 191 -80.82 -28.32 -46.43
CA GLU A 191 -81.60 -29.55 -46.43
C GLU A 191 -83.10 -29.25 -46.41
N GLU A 192 -83.54 -28.27 -45.62
CA GLU A 192 -84.93 -27.82 -45.61
C GLU A 192 -85.36 -27.26 -46.97
N GLU A 193 -84.54 -26.44 -47.61
CA GLU A 193 -84.82 -25.93 -48.97
C GLU A 193 -84.91 -27.04 -50.02
N ARG A 194 -84.02 -28.04 -49.95
CA ARG A 194 -84.06 -29.20 -50.85
C ARG A 194 -85.31 -30.04 -50.64
N LYS A 195 -85.72 -30.26 -49.38
CA LYS A 195 -86.96 -30.98 -49.06
C LYS A 195 -88.20 -30.25 -49.59
N ARG A 196 -88.22 -28.92 -49.53
CA ARG A 196 -89.32 -28.11 -50.09
C ARG A 196 -89.40 -28.25 -51.61
N LYS A 197 -88.27 -28.10 -52.32
CA LYS A 197 -88.21 -28.26 -53.78
C LYS A 197 -88.58 -29.67 -54.25
N ALA A 198 -88.07 -30.70 -53.57
CA ALA A 198 -88.42 -32.09 -53.88
C ALA A 198 -89.91 -32.40 -53.64
N ALA A 199 -90.53 -31.78 -52.64
CA ALA A 199 -91.97 -31.91 -52.41
C ALA A 199 -92.80 -31.21 -53.51
N GLU A 200 -92.35 -30.06 -54.00
CA GLU A 200 -92.97 -29.35 -55.13
C GLU A 200 -92.87 -30.18 -56.43
N GLU A 201 -91.69 -30.73 -56.73
CA GLU A 201 -91.46 -31.59 -57.90
C GLU A 201 -92.29 -32.89 -57.84
N TYR A 202 -92.37 -33.54 -56.68
CA TYR A 202 -93.22 -34.73 -56.50
C TYR A 202 -94.70 -34.43 -56.77
N ASN A 203 -95.18 -33.25 -56.38
CA ASN A 203 -96.57 -32.85 -56.62
C ASN A 203 -96.83 -32.52 -58.10
N THR A 204 -95.86 -31.95 -58.82
CA THR A 204 -95.96 -31.73 -60.27
C THR A 204 -95.91 -33.05 -61.04
N ASP A 205 -95.02 -33.96 -60.66
CA ASP A 205 -94.86 -35.26 -61.31
C ASP A 205 -96.10 -36.15 -61.11
N LYS A 206 -96.70 -36.13 -59.91
CA LYS A 206 -97.95 -36.86 -59.64
C LYS A 206 -99.11 -36.37 -60.51
N ALA A 207 -99.20 -35.07 -60.79
CA ALA A 207 -100.20 -34.52 -61.68
C ALA A 207 -99.98 -34.92 -63.15
N GLN A 208 -98.70 -34.96 -63.59
CA GLN A 208 -98.32 -35.38 -64.94
C GLN A 208 -98.51 -36.90 -65.16
N VAL A 209 -98.28 -37.73 -64.15
CA VAL A 209 -98.49 -39.19 -64.20
C VAL A 209 -99.98 -39.54 -64.32
N GLN A 210 -100.89 -38.75 -63.74
CA GLN A 210 -102.33 -38.93 -63.91
C GLN A 210 -102.81 -38.59 -65.33
N GLU A 211 -102.16 -37.63 -66.00
CA GLU A 211 -102.42 -37.26 -67.40
C GLU A 211 -101.87 -38.31 -68.39
N LEU A 212 -100.74 -38.95 -68.06
CA LEU A 212 -100.12 -39.99 -68.88
C LEU A 212 -100.86 -41.34 -68.81
N LEU A 213 -101.45 -41.70 -67.67
CA LEU A 213 -102.27 -42.91 -67.53
C LEU A 213 -103.53 -42.89 -68.41
N GLN A 214 -104.09 -41.71 -68.71
CA GLN A 214 -105.22 -41.57 -69.63
C GLN A 214 -104.78 -41.69 -71.10
N ARG A 215 -103.55 -41.31 -71.44
CA ARG A 215 -103.00 -41.39 -72.81
C ARG A 215 -102.40 -42.77 -73.16
N LEU A 216 -101.96 -43.54 -72.15
CA LEU A 216 -101.34 -44.86 -72.34
C LEU A 216 -102.33 -45.99 -72.71
N LEU A 217 -103.59 -45.93 -72.30
CA LEU A 217 -104.60 -46.94 -72.65
C LEU A 217 -105.01 -46.91 -74.14
N GLU A 218 -104.84 -45.78 -74.83
CA GLU A 218 -105.20 -45.62 -76.25
C GLU A 218 -104.03 -45.91 -77.21
N GLN A 219 -102.79 -45.99 -76.69
CA GLN A 219 -101.58 -46.17 -77.50
C GLN A 219 -100.98 -47.59 -77.43
N GLU A 220 -101.35 -48.41 -76.43
CA GLU A 220 -100.83 -49.77 -76.25
C GLU A 220 -101.22 -50.79 -77.34
N ASP A 221 -102.31 -50.58 -78.10
CA ASP A 221 -102.72 -51.49 -79.19
C ASP A 221 -101.88 -51.35 -80.48
N THR A 222 -101.18 -50.22 -80.67
CA THR A 222 -100.47 -49.94 -81.95
C THR A 222 -98.96 -50.13 -81.88
N GLU A 223 -98.36 -50.11 -80.67
CA GLU A 223 -96.90 -50.11 -80.50
C GLU A 223 -96.27 -51.48 -80.24
N SER A 224 -97.06 -52.48 -79.78
CA SER A 224 -96.55 -53.84 -79.54
C SER A 224 -96.04 -54.55 -80.80
N GLN A 225 -96.44 -54.09 -82.00
CA GLN A 225 -96.01 -54.66 -83.28
C GLN A 225 -94.74 -53.99 -83.85
N ARG A 226 -94.36 -52.78 -83.41
CA ARG A 226 -93.19 -52.05 -83.93
C ARG A 226 -91.90 -52.20 -83.10
N GLN A 227 -91.99 -52.69 -81.86
CA GLN A 227 -90.83 -52.83 -80.96
C GLN A 227 -89.96 -54.08 -81.19
N ARG A 228 -90.42 -55.06 -81.97
CA ARG A 228 -89.64 -56.28 -82.21
C ARG A 228 -88.50 -56.09 -83.21
N GLU A 229 -88.58 -55.10 -84.11
CA GLU A 229 -87.59 -54.89 -85.16
C GLU A 229 -86.46 -53.90 -84.77
N LYS A 230 -86.65 -53.06 -83.74
CA LYS A 230 -85.64 -52.08 -83.29
C LYS A 230 -84.61 -52.63 -82.28
N ARG A 231 -84.93 -53.73 -81.59
CA ARG A 231 -84.08 -54.30 -80.52
C ARG A 231 -82.78 -54.95 -81.04
N ASP A 232 -82.74 -55.32 -82.32
CA ASP A 232 -81.56 -55.95 -82.92
C ASP A 232 -80.57 -54.93 -83.51
N ALA A 233 -81.03 -53.72 -83.89
CA ALA A 233 -80.17 -52.66 -84.40
C ALA A 233 -79.38 -51.91 -83.31
N GLU A 234 -79.98 -51.70 -82.12
CA GLU A 234 -79.34 -51.00 -81.01
C GLU A 234 -78.24 -51.85 -80.33
N ARG A 235 -78.32 -53.18 -80.43
CA ARG A 235 -77.32 -54.11 -79.89
C ARG A 235 -75.99 -54.09 -80.66
N GLU A 236 -76.00 -53.76 -81.94
CA GLU A 236 -74.79 -53.63 -82.77
C GLU A 236 -74.07 -52.30 -82.49
N GLN A 237 -74.82 -51.19 -82.36
CA GLN A 237 -74.28 -49.85 -82.08
C GLN A 237 -73.65 -49.73 -80.67
N ILE A 238 -74.16 -50.47 -79.68
CA ILE A 238 -73.58 -50.52 -78.33
C ILE A 238 -72.21 -51.22 -78.31
N LYS A 239 -72.00 -52.25 -79.15
CA LYS A 239 -70.72 -52.97 -79.25
C LYS A 239 -69.65 -52.10 -79.91
N GLU A 240 -70.01 -51.34 -80.94
CA GLU A 240 -69.10 -50.41 -81.62
C GLU A 240 -68.67 -49.24 -80.69
N ALA A 241 -69.59 -48.72 -79.87
CA ALA A 241 -69.28 -47.65 -78.91
C ALA A 241 -68.37 -48.10 -77.75
N LEU A 242 -68.46 -49.37 -77.33
CA LEU A 242 -67.59 -49.94 -76.29
C LEU A 242 -66.16 -50.15 -76.80
N LEU A 243 -66.01 -50.64 -78.04
CA LEU A 243 -64.70 -50.80 -78.69
C LEU A 243 -64.00 -49.44 -78.90
N GLN A 244 -64.74 -48.40 -79.31
CA GLN A 244 -64.21 -47.04 -79.46
C GLN A 244 -63.75 -46.43 -78.12
N LYS A 245 -64.45 -46.72 -77.01
CA LYS A 245 -64.04 -46.27 -75.66
C LYS A 245 -62.78 -46.97 -75.15
N GLU A 246 -62.60 -48.25 -75.45
CA GLU A 246 -61.39 -49.00 -75.07
C GLU A 246 -60.16 -48.54 -75.84
N LEU A 247 -60.29 -48.29 -77.14
CA LEU A 247 -59.22 -47.73 -77.97
C LEU A 247 -58.81 -46.32 -77.49
N TRP A 248 -59.77 -45.48 -77.12
CA TRP A 248 -59.50 -44.15 -76.55
C TRP A 248 -58.76 -44.22 -75.20
N ARG A 249 -59.15 -45.13 -74.30
CA ARG A 249 -58.45 -45.35 -73.02
C ARG A 249 -57.02 -45.86 -73.20
N GLN A 250 -56.81 -46.77 -74.15
CA GLN A 250 -55.47 -47.26 -74.47
C GLN A 250 -54.60 -46.17 -75.08
N HIS A 251 -55.17 -45.30 -75.93
CA HIS A 251 -54.46 -44.15 -76.47
C HIS A 251 -54.09 -43.11 -75.39
N GLN A 252 -54.99 -42.84 -74.44
CA GLN A 252 -54.73 -41.93 -73.32
C GLN A 252 -53.64 -42.45 -72.38
N LYS A 253 -53.64 -43.76 -72.07
CA LYS A 253 -52.57 -44.38 -71.28
C LYS A 253 -51.21 -44.26 -71.98
N LYS A 254 -51.13 -44.53 -73.29
CA LYS A 254 -49.89 -44.39 -74.05
C LYS A 254 -49.35 -42.96 -74.08
N LEU A 255 -50.20 -41.94 -74.06
CA LEU A 255 -49.77 -40.55 -73.97
C LEU A 255 -49.25 -40.21 -72.57
N SER A 256 -49.93 -40.66 -71.51
CA SER A 256 -49.47 -40.51 -70.12
C SER A 256 -48.12 -41.20 -69.89
N ASP A 257 -47.96 -42.42 -70.40
CA ASP A 257 -46.71 -43.19 -70.28
C ASP A 257 -45.53 -42.49 -70.99
N GLN A 258 -45.80 -41.79 -72.10
CA GLN A 258 -44.79 -41.00 -72.82
C GLN A 258 -44.44 -39.69 -72.12
N GLU A 259 -45.40 -39.04 -71.45
CA GLU A 259 -45.15 -37.85 -70.63
C GLU A 259 -44.38 -38.22 -69.35
N GLU A 260 -44.75 -39.32 -68.69
CA GLU A 260 -44.02 -39.86 -67.55
C GLU A 260 -42.59 -40.29 -67.91
N ALA A 261 -42.38 -40.87 -69.09
CA ALA A 261 -41.03 -41.18 -69.58
C ALA A 261 -40.17 -39.92 -69.75
N LYS A 262 -40.73 -38.84 -70.32
CA LYS A 262 -40.03 -37.55 -70.46
C LYS A 262 -39.73 -36.90 -69.10
N ILE A 263 -40.62 -37.05 -68.12
CA ILE A 263 -40.41 -36.55 -66.75
C ILE A 263 -39.27 -37.32 -66.06
N LYS A 264 -39.19 -38.65 -66.26
CA LYS A 264 -38.09 -39.47 -65.71
C LYS A 264 -36.74 -39.10 -66.32
N GLU A 265 -36.67 -38.96 -67.65
CA GLU A 265 -35.43 -38.53 -68.33
C GLU A 265 -34.95 -37.15 -67.86
N TYR A 266 -35.87 -36.21 -67.60
CA TYR A 266 -35.53 -34.89 -67.07
C TYR A 266 -35.06 -34.93 -65.61
N ALA A 267 -35.67 -35.78 -64.77
CA ALA A 267 -35.27 -35.98 -63.38
C ALA A 267 -33.87 -36.62 -63.28
N GLU A 268 -33.56 -37.60 -64.12
CA GLU A 268 -32.24 -38.22 -64.21
C GLU A 268 -31.16 -37.21 -64.65
N LEU A 269 -31.49 -36.33 -65.61
CA LEU A 269 -30.60 -35.24 -66.04
C LEU A 269 -30.36 -34.20 -64.94
N GLN A 270 -31.37 -33.88 -64.11
CA GLN A 270 -31.18 -32.99 -62.96
C GLN A 270 -30.33 -33.64 -61.86
N ALA A 271 -30.57 -34.91 -61.55
CA ALA A 271 -29.80 -35.65 -60.56
C ALA A 271 -28.32 -35.73 -60.97
N ALA A 272 -28.03 -36.09 -62.23
CA ALA A 272 -26.66 -36.12 -62.76
C ALA A 272 -25.97 -34.74 -62.76
N ARG A 273 -26.74 -33.65 -62.86
CA ARG A 273 -26.21 -32.28 -62.78
C ARG A 273 -25.90 -31.88 -61.34
N GLN A 274 -26.69 -32.33 -60.37
CA GLN A 274 -26.45 -32.13 -58.94
C GLN A 274 -25.24 -32.93 -58.47
N GLU A 275 -25.15 -34.21 -58.84
CA GLU A 275 -23.99 -35.05 -58.52
C GLU A 275 -22.68 -34.44 -59.03
N ARG A 276 -22.64 -33.93 -60.27
CA ARG A 276 -21.45 -33.22 -60.79
C ARG A 276 -21.11 -31.95 -60.02
N GLN A 277 -22.10 -31.24 -59.46
CA GLN A 277 -21.84 -30.06 -58.63
C GLN A 277 -21.32 -30.45 -57.25
N ASP A 278 -21.82 -31.55 -56.69
CA ASP A 278 -21.37 -32.07 -55.39
C ASP A 278 -19.96 -32.66 -55.49
N GLU A 279 -19.64 -33.41 -56.55
CA GLU A 279 -18.26 -33.86 -56.85
C GLU A 279 -17.28 -32.67 -56.94
N GLN A 280 -17.67 -31.58 -57.61
CA GLN A 280 -16.84 -30.37 -57.70
C GLN A 280 -16.67 -29.66 -56.35
N ARG A 281 -17.68 -29.73 -55.47
CA ARG A 281 -17.59 -29.20 -54.10
C ARG A 281 -16.66 -30.05 -53.25
N GLU A 282 -16.76 -31.36 -53.33
CA GLU A 282 -15.90 -32.29 -52.60
C GLU A 282 -14.43 -32.16 -53.00
N VAL A 283 -14.12 -32.01 -54.29
CA VAL A 283 -12.75 -31.75 -54.75
C VAL A 283 -12.19 -30.44 -54.18
N ARG A 284 -12.99 -29.36 -54.19
CA ARG A 284 -12.60 -28.07 -53.60
C ARG A 284 -12.41 -28.14 -52.08
N GLU A 285 -13.25 -28.91 -51.39
CA GLU A 285 -13.08 -29.15 -49.95
C GLU A 285 -11.83 -29.99 -49.65
N ALA A 286 -11.54 -30.99 -50.47
CA ALA A 286 -10.34 -31.82 -50.34
C ALA A 286 -9.06 -30.99 -50.53
N GLU A 287 -9.04 -30.07 -51.50
CA GLU A 287 -7.95 -29.12 -51.70
C GLU A 287 -7.77 -28.17 -50.52
N LYS A 288 -8.87 -27.60 -49.99
CA LYS A 288 -8.84 -26.77 -48.78
C LYS A 288 -8.32 -27.54 -47.57
N ARG A 289 -8.73 -28.81 -47.40
CA ARG A 289 -8.25 -29.69 -46.32
C ARG A 289 -6.76 -30.01 -46.48
N ARG A 290 -6.23 -30.17 -47.70
CA ARG A 290 -4.80 -30.34 -47.95
C ARG A 290 -4.00 -29.09 -47.57
N ILE A 291 -4.43 -27.92 -48.03
CA ILE A 291 -3.79 -26.62 -47.71
C ILE A 291 -3.80 -26.37 -46.20
N LEU A 292 -4.92 -26.66 -45.52
CA LEU A 292 -5.02 -26.53 -44.07
C LEU A 292 -4.04 -27.46 -43.35
N LYS A 293 -3.90 -28.71 -43.80
CA LYS A 293 -2.93 -29.67 -43.24
C LYS A 293 -1.48 -29.19 -43.42
N GLU A 294 -1.15 -28.63 -44.58
CA GLU A 294 0.19 -28.06 -44.84
C GLU A 294 0.47 -26.83 -43.98
N LEU A 295 -0.51 -25.93 -43.82
CA LEU A 295 -0.39 -24.76 -42.92
C LEU A 295 -0.23 -25.17 -41.46
N CYS A 296 -1.00 -26.16 -40.99
CA CYS A 296 -0.85 -26.69 -39.64
C CYS A 296 0.53 -27.32 -39.43
N ARG A 297 1.04 -28.07 -40.41
CA ARG A 297 2.38 -28.65 -40.35
C ARG A 297 3.47 -27.57 -40.28
N GLN A 298 3.39 -26.54 -41.13
CA GLN A 298 4.34 -25.43 -41.11
C GLN A 298 4.30 -24.64 -39.80
N LYS A 299 3.12 -24.48 -39.20
CA LYS A 299 2.98 -23.84 -37.89
C LYS A 299 3.66 -24.66 -36.80
N VAL A 300 3.39 -25.97 -36.76
CA VAL A 300 4.03 -26.88 -35.80
C VAL A 300 5.56 -26.85 -35.96
N GLU A 301 6.08 -26.88 -37.19
CA GLU A 301 7.53 -26.82 -37.45
C GLU A 301 8.17 -25.48 -37.04
N ARG A 302 7.42 -24.37 -37.09
CA ARG A 302 7.88 -23.07 -36.55
C ARG A 302 7.88 -23.08 -35.03
N ASP A 303 6.77 -23.52 -34.42
CA ASP A 303 6.62 -23.59 -32.97
C ASP A 303 7.67 -24.53 -32.35
N THR A 304 8.06 -25.62 -33.01
CA THR A 304 9.14 -26.51 -32.54
C THR A 304 10.50 -25.82 -32.61
N LYS A 305 10.82 -25.12 -33.70
CA LYS A 305 12.08 -24.39 -33.85
C LYS A 305 12.21 -23.24 -32.85
N GLU A 306 11.12 -22.54 -32.56
CA GLU A 306 11.09 -21.49 -31.53
C GLU A 306 11.33 -22.06 -30.14
N LYS A 307 10.75 -23.22 -29.82
CA LYS A 307 11.01 -23.94 -28.56
C LYS A 307 12.46 -24.42 -28.46
N GLU A 308 13.00 -25.00 -29.53
CA GLU A 308 14.40 -25.43 -29.58
C GLU A 308 15.35 -24.22 -29.39
N TYR A 309 15.04 -23.08 -30.01
CA TYR A 309 15.82 -21.85 -29.84
C TYR A 309 15.74 -21.30 -28.41
N GLN A 310 14.56 -21.31 -27.79
CA GLN A 310 14.37 -20.92 -26.38
C GLN A 310 15.15 -21.83 -25.43
N GLN A 311 15.09 -23.15 -25.65
CA GLN A 311 15.86 -24.12 -24.88
C GLN A 311 17.37 -23.87 -24.97
N LEU A 312 17.88 -23.59 -26.18
CA LEU A 312 19.30 -23.24 -26.35
C LEU A 312 19.69 -21.93 -25.64
N LEU A 313 18.78 -20.96 -25.56
CA LEU A 313 18.99 -19.71 -24.83
C LEU A 313 19.02 -19.94 -23.32
N ASP A 314 18.09 -20.75 -22.82
CA ASP A 314 17.99 -21.13 -21.42
C ASP A 314 19.21 -21.94 -20.97
N ASP A 315 19.67 -22.88 -21.80
CA ASP A 315 20.88 -23.68 -21.58
C ASP A 315 22.14 -22.79 -21.54
N LEU A 316 22.25 -21.81 -22.45
CA LEU A 316 23.34 -20.83 -22.43
C LEU A 316 23.33 -20.01 -21.14
N HIS A 317 22.16 -19.52 -20.73
CA HIS A 317 22.01 -18.74 -19.49
C HIS A 317 22.29 -19.57 -18.22
N LEU A 318 21.93 -20.85 -18.21
CA LEU A 318 22.29 -21.77 -17.14
C LEU A 318 23.80 -21.99 -17.10
N GLY A 319 24.44 -22.24 -18.25
CA GLY A 319 25.88 -22.38 -18.36
C GLY A 319 26.66 -21.13 -17.89
N GLU A 320 26.22 -19.94 -18.29
CA GLU A 320 26.82 -18.67 -17.83
C GLU A 320 26.71 -18.51 -16.30
N LYS A 321 25.58 -18.90 -15.71
CA LYS A 321 25.40 -18.86 -14.26
C LYS A 321 26.31 -19.86 -13.55
N GLU A 322 26.43 -21.08 -14.07
CA GLU A 322 27.31 -22.12 -13.52
C GLU A 322 28.78 -21.68 -13.59
N GLU A 323 29.24 -21.12 -14.72
CA GLU A 323 30.58 -20.56 -14.82
C GLU A 323 30.82 -19.42 -13.82
N MET A 324 29.83 -18.56 -13.62
CA MET A 324 29.93 -17.47 -12.65
C MET A 324 30.00 -17.99 -11.21
N VAL A 325 29.30 -19.08 -10.89
CA VAL A 325 29.42 -19.77 -9.59
C VAL A 325 30.80 -20.39 -9.44
N GLN A 326 31.30 -21.13 -10.43
CA GLN A 326 32.63 -21.73 -10.41
C GLN A 326 33.74 -20.67 -10.26
N ARG A 327 33.62 -19.52 -10.94
CA ARG A 327 34.57 -18.40 -10.78
C ARG A 327 34.53 -17.80 -9.38
N LYS A 328 33.34 -17.69 -8.76
CA LYS A 328 33.19 -17.22 -7.38
C LYS A 328 33.79 -18.23 -6.40
N GLU A 329 33.49 -19.51 -6.54
CA GLU A 329 34.03 -20.58 -5.70
C GLU A 329 35.56 -20.67 -5.82
N ALA A 330 36.11 -20.57 -7.03
CA ALA A 330 37.55 -20.51 -7.26
C ALA A 330 38.19 -19.26 -6.63
N ALA A 331 37.53 -18.10 -6.69
CA ALA A 331 38.00 -16.88 -6.04
C ALA A 331 37.95 -16.98 -4.51
N GLU A 332 36.91 -17.60 -3.94
CA GLU A 332 36.82 -17.87 -2.50
C GLU A 332 37.89 -18.87 -2.05
N LEU A 333 38.13 -19.93 -2.81
CA LEU A 333 39.21 -20.88 -2.53
C LEU A 333 40.58 -20.20 -2.56
N ARG A 334 40.84 -19.33 -3.54
CA ARG A 334 42.07 -18.53 -3.60
C ARG A 334 42.19 -17.59 -2.41
N LYS A 335 41.12 -16.87 -2.03
CA LYS A 335 41.13 -16.01 -0.84
C LYS A 335 41.40 -16.80 0.44
N LYS A 336 40.78 -17.98 0.60
CA LYS A 336 41.04 -18.86 1.75
C LYS A 336 42.48 -19.35 1.79
N GLN A 337 43.10 -19.61 0.63
CA GLN A 337 44.51 -19.96 0.52
C GLN A 337 45.41 -18.76 0.88
N GLU A 338 45.12 -17.57 0.34
CA GLU A 338 45.84 -16.32 0.64
C GLU A 338 45.73 -15.95 2.13
N GLU A 339 44.55 -16.09 2.74
CA GLU A 339 44.32 -15.87 4.17
C GLU A 339 45.07 -16.89 5.02
N ARG A 340 45.10 -18.16 4.61
CA ARG A 340 45.86 -19.21 5.30
C ARG A 340 47.37 -18.98 5.19
N GLU A 341 47.87 -18.58 4.03
CA GLU A 341 49.26 -18.21 3.83
C GLU A 341 49.63 -16.95 4.62
N ALA A 342 48.77 -15.93 4.62
CA ALA A 342 48.97 -14.72 5.41
C ALA A 342 48.97 -15.02 6.91
N MET A 343 48.09 -15.90 7.38
CA MET A 343 48.08 -16.38 8.78
C MET A 343 49.39 -17.11 9.12
N LEU A 344 49.87 -17.99 8.24
CA LEU A 344 51.14 -18.70 8.45
C LEU A 344 52.32 -17.73 8.45
N ARG A 345 52.37 -16.78 7.51
CA ARG A 345 53.42 -15.74 7.48
C ARG A 345 53.38 -14.86 8.73
N ALA A 346 52.21 -14.42 9.17
CA ALA A 346 52.06 -13.65 10.39
C ALA A 346 52.46 -14.46 11.64
N PHE A 347 52.19 -15.77 11.65
CA PHE A 347 52.67 -16.67 12.71
C PHE A 347 54.19 -16.80 12.68
N ASP A 348 54.79 -17.01 11.51
CA ASP A 348 56.23 -17.10 11.34
C ASP A 348 56.94 -15.79 11.70
N GLU A 349 56.38 -14.64 11.30
CA GLU A 349 56.85 -13.30 11.69
C GLU A 349 56.72 -13.10 13.21
N GLN A 350 55.60 -13.48 13.82
CA GLN A 350 55.42 -13.40 15.26
C GLN A 350 56.40 -14.30 16.01
N MET A 351 56.67 -15.50 15.49
CA MET A 351 57.63 -16.44 16.07
C MET A 351 59.07 -15.94 15.90
N ALA A 352 59.42 -15.42 14.72
CA ALA A 352 60.70 -14.78 14.46
C ALA A 352 60.92 -13.55 15.36
N ASP A 353 59.90 -12.71 15.55
CA ASP A 353 59.97 -11.56 16.45
C ASP A 353 60.08 -11.99 17.92
N LYS A 354 59.37 -13.05 18.33
CA LYS A 354 59.53 -13.65 19.67
C LYS A 354 60.93 -14.20 19.86
N GLU A 355 61.49 -14.87 18.86
CA GLU A 355 62.86 -15.39 18.89
C GLU A 355 63.90 -14.28 18.89
N ARG A 356 63.71 -13.21 18.10
CA ARG A 356 64.57 -12.01 18.12
C ARG A 356 64.51 -11.32 19.48
N ARG A 357 63.33 -11.08 20.03
CA ARG A 357 63.18 -10.54 21.40
C ARG A 357 63.81 -11.45 22.45
N ARG A 358 63.70 -12.77 22.29
CA ARG A 358 64.37 -13.73 23.18
C ARG A 358 65.88 -13.69 23.03
N GLN A 359 66.41 -13.56 21.81
CA GLN A 359 67.85 -13.44 21.56
C GLN A 359 68.39 -12.09 22.03
N GLU A 360 67.66 -11.00 21.83
CA GLU A 360 67.98 -9.67 22.36
C GLU A 360 67.93 -9.68 23.90
N ALA A 361 66.92 -10.29 24.50
CA ALA A 361 66.85 -10.47 25.95
C ALA A 361 67.98 -11.35 26.47
N LEU A 362 68.33 -12.46 25.80
CA LEU A 362 69.47 -13.30 26.17
C LEU A 362 70.80 -12.58 25.96
N ALA A 363 70.94 -11.75 24.93
CA ALA A 363 72.13 -10.94 24.68
C ALA A 363 72.27 -9.83 25.73
N GLN A 364 71.16 -9.18 26.10
CA GLN A 364 71.10 -8.21 27.20
C GLN A 364 71.37 -8.90 28.54
N GLU A 365 70.82 -10.09 28.80
CA GLU A 365 71.12 -10.88 29.99
C GLU A 365 72.58 -11.34 30.03
N GLN A 366 73.18 -11.68 28.88
CA GLN A 366 74.60 -12.04 28.79
C GLN A 366 75.50 -10.81 28.97
N GLN A 367 75.16 -9.67 28.36
CA GLN A 367 75.85 -8.39 28.57
C GLN A 367 75.75 -7.98 30.03
N TYR A 368 74.55 -8.00 30.60
CA TYR A 368 74.31 -7.73 32.00
C TYR A 368 75.04 -8.71 32.90
N ARG A 369 75.09 -10.01 32.57
CA ARG A 369 75.83 -11.03 33.33
C ARG A 369 77.34 -10.84 33.22
N CYS A 370 77.87 -10.45 32.07
CA CYS A 370 79.28 -10.11 31.87
C CYS A 370 79.66 -8.83 32.62
N GLU A 371 78.80 -7.81 32.60
CA GLU A 371 78.94 -6.58 33.38
C GLU A 371 78.83 -6.87 34.88
N LEU A 372 77.92 -7.74 35.30
CA LEU A 372 77.78 -8.17 36.69
C LEU A 372 78.99 -8.97 37.15
N LEU A 373 79.51 -9.89 36.31
CA LEU A 373 80.71 -10.68 36.60
C LEU A 373 81.98 -9.81 36.59
N ALA A 374 82.09 -8.83 35.69
CA ALA A 374 83.17 -7.86 35.67
C ALA A 374 83.12 -6.96 36.90
N HIS A 375 81.94 -6.48 37.26
CA HIS A 375 81.70 -5.72 38.48
C HIS A 375 81.96 -6.57 39.74
N PHE A 376 81.60 -7.86 39.76
CA PHE A 376 81.94 -8.77 40.84
C PHE A 376 83.44 -9.09 40.90
N ALA A 377 84.14 -9.17 39.78
CA ALA A 377 85.60 -9.39 39.75
C ALA A 377 86.38 -8.12 40.15
N GLU A 378 85.89 -6.94 39.77
CA GLU A 378 86.39 -5.64 40.24
C GLU A 378 86.13 -5.47 41.74
N GLN A 379 84.96 -5.91 42.21
CA GLN A 379 84.65 -5.95 43.62
C GLN A 379 85.45 -7.01 44.38
N GLU A 380 85.71 -8.22 43.85
CA GLU A 380 86.59 -9.23 44.43
C GLU A 380 88.05 -8.74 44.52
N ARG A 381 88.52 -7.97 43.53
CA ARG A 381 89.81 -7.26 43.59
C ARG A 381 89.83 -6.18 44.67
N LEU A 382 88.71 -5.49 44.89
CA LEU A 382 88.54 -4.52 46.00
C LEU A 382 88.22 -5.19 47.35
N GLU A 383 87.86 -6.48 47.36
CA GLU A 383 87.38 -7.26 48.51
C GLU A 383 88.40 -8.28 49.05
N GLN A 384 89.69 -8.08 48.80
CA GLN A 384 90.71 -8.82 49.56
C GLN A 384 90.80 -8.43 51.05
N LEU A 385 89.93 -7.56 51.60
CA LEU A 385 90.09 -7.02 52.97
C LEU A 385 88.84 -6.83 53.87
N SER A 386 87.63 -7.35 53.62
CA SER A 386 86.61 -7.40 54.71
C SER A 386 85.35 -8.25 54.46
N GLU A 387 85.24 -9.40 55.14
CA GLU A 387 84.07 -10.31 55.10
C GLU A 387 82.74 -9.70 55.58
N HIS A 388 82.79 -8.64 56.41
CA HIS A 388 81.62 -7.99 56.97
C HIS A 388 80.79 -7.22 55.92
N LYS A 389 81.43 -6.71 54.85
CA LYS A 389 80.73 -5.97 53.78
C LYS A 389 79.98 -6.91 52.82
N ARG A 390 80.45 -8.16 52.66
CA ARG A 390 79.83 -9.20 51.82
C ARG A 390 78.40 -9.54 52.27
N ARG A 391 78.17 -9.65 53.59
CA ARG A 391 76.84 -9.97 54.15
C ARG A 391 75.82 -8.84 53.96
N LEU A 392 76.27 -7.58 53.95
CA LEU A 392 75.40 -6.42 53.72
C LEU A 392 74.99 -6.34 52.24
N LYS A 393 75.94 -6.48 51.30
CA LYS A 393 75.67 -6.42 49.86
C LYS A 393 74.79 -7.57 49.34
N ILE A 394 74.98 -8.80 49.83
CA ILE A 394 74.09 -9.92 49.46
C ILE A 394 72.66 -9.66 49.92
N LYS A 395 72.48 -9.04 51.11
CA LYS A 395 71.15 -8.64 51.59
C LYS A 395 70.55 -7.51 50.73
N GLU A 396 71.37 -6.60 50.23
CA GLU A 396 70.92 -5.54 49.32
C GLU A 396 70.52 -6.08 47.95
N HIS A 397 71.28 -7.02 47.37
CA HIS A 397 70.92 -7.67 46.10
C HIS A 397 69.71 -8.60 46.22
N LEU A 398 69.55 -9.30 47.35
CA LEU A 398 68.32 -10.06 47.63
C LEU A 398 67.10 -9.13 47.72
N ARG A 399 67.23 -7.97 48.38
CA ARG A 399 66.17 -6.95 48.41
C ARG A 399 65.85 -6.39 47.04
N GLN A 400 66.85 -6.15 46.19
CA GLN A 400 66.66 -5.67 44.83
C GLN A 400 65.99 -6.74 43.93
N ALA A 401 66.39 -8.00 44.03
CA ALA A 401 65.75 -9.09 43.31
C ALA A 401 64.30 -9.31 43.77
N GLU A 402 64.05 -9.24 45.08
CA GLU A 402 62.70 -9.26 45.65
C GLU A 402 61.85 -8.09 45.14
N HIS A 403 62.43 -6.89 45.02
CA HIS A 403 61.76 -5.73 44.44
C HIS A 403 61.34 -5.97 42.98
N PHE A 404 62.24 -6.47 42.12
CA PHE A 404 61.90 -6.78 40.73
C PHE A 404 60.85 -7.89 40.58
N VAL A 405 60.89 -8.91 41.45
CA VAL A 405 59.86 -9.96 41.49
C VAL A 405 58.52 -9.38 41.95
N GLN A 406 58.51 -8.46 42.92
CA GLN A 406 57.31 -7.77 43.37
C GLN A 406 56.73 -6.84 42.30
N GLU A 407 57.56 -6.07 41.59
CA GLU A 407 57.11 -5.22 40.47
C GLU A 407 56.53 -6.06 39.33
N ARG A 408 57.18 -7.17 38.95
CA ARG A 408 56.65 -8.06 37.91
C ARG A 408 55.33 -8.72 38.30
N ARG A 409 55.15 -9.07 39.58
CA ARG A 409 53.86 -9.56 40.11
C ARG A 409 52.78 -8.48 40.06
N ARG A 410 53.11 -7.24 40.42
CA ARG A 410 52.19 -6.09 40.32
C ARG A 410 51.74 -5.84 38.88
N MET A 411 52.67 -5.80 37.93
CA MET A 411 52.34 -5.63 36.51
C MET A 411 51.39 -6.73 36.00
N PHE A 412 51.64 -8.00 36.36
CA PHE A 412 50.78 -9.12 35.95
C PHE A 412 49.39 -9.07 36.62
N GLU A 413 49.31 -8.61 37.87
CA GLU A 413 48.04 -8.42 38.58
C GLU A 413 47.24 -7.25 37.99
N GLU A 414 47.92 -6.17 37.59
CA GLU A 414 47.33 -5.01 36.91
C GLU A 414 46.81 -5.39 35.51
N GLU A 415 47.56 -6.16 34.72
CA GLU A 415 47.11 -6.67 33.42
C GLU A 415 45.87 -7.58 33.56
N ARG A 416 45.87 -8.53 34.50
CA ARG A 416 44.68 -9.37 34.77
C ARG A 416 43.49 -8.56 35.30
N ALA A 417 43.74 -7.52 36.08
CA ALA A 417 42.68 -6.63 36.55
C ALA A 417 42.11 -5.80 35.39
N ALA A 418 42.95 -5.33 34.47
CA ALA A 418 42.53 -4.63 33.26
C ALA A 418 41.68 -5.54 32.35
N GLU A 419 42.12 -6.77 32.10
CA GLU A 419 41.39 -7.74 31.28
C GLU A 419 40.02 -8.08 31.89
N ARG A 420 39.93 -8.26 33.23
CA ARG A 420 38.64 -8.46 33.91
C ARG A 420 37.71 -7.27 33.75
N ARG A 421 38.22 -6.05 33.92
CA ARG A 421 37.44 -4.82 33.74
C ARG A 421 36.95 -4.67 32.29
N GLU A 422 37.75 -5.05 31.31
CA GLU A 422 37.33 -5.04 29.90
C GLU A 422 36.23 -6.06 29.62
N ARG A 423 36.34 -7.27 30.16
CA ARG A 423 35.30 -8.30 30.05
C ARG A 423 33.99 -7.84 30.72
N GLU A 424 34.06 -7.30 31.92
CA GLU A 424 32.89 -6.74 32.62
C GLU A 424 32.25 -5.60 31.82
N ARG A 425 33.04 -4.72 31.19
CA ARG A 425 32.51 -3.67 30.32
C ARG A 425 31.80 -4.22 29.10
N LEU A 426 32.35 -5.24 28.45
CA LEU A 426 31.73 -5.86 27.27
C LEU A 426 30.41 -6.53 27.65
N LEU A 427 30.38 -7.27 28.76
CA LEU A 427 29.16 -7.89 29.29
C LEU A 427 28.09 -6.85 29.60
N ASN A 428 28.44 -5.75 30.29
CA ASN A 428 27.49 -4.67 30.56
C ASN A 428 26.93 -4.05 29.28
N ILE A 429 27.76 -3.86 28.25
CA ILE A 429 27.31 -3.34 26.94
C ILE A 429 26.37 -4.33 26.25
N GLU A 430 26.62 -5.63 26.35
CA GLU A 430 25.74 -6.68 25.82
C GLU A 430 24.40 -6.71 26.57
N GLU A 431 24.42 -6.68 27.90
CA GLU A 431 23.21 -6.59 28.75
C GLU A 431 22.38 -5.34 28.45
N GLU A 432 23.03 -4.18 28.28
CA GLU A 432 22.36 -2.92 27.89
C GLU A 432 21.70 -3.04 26.51
N LYS A 433 22.37 -3.68 25.54
CA LYS A 433 21.81 -3.94 24.21
C LYS A 433 20.61 -4.88 24.29
N GLU A 434 20.72 -5.96 25.05
CA GLU A 434 19.64 -6.93 25.25
C GLU A 434 18.42 -6.28 25.91
N ALA A 435 18.64 -5.43 26.93
CA ALA A 435 17.57 -4.68 27.59
C ALA A 435 16.85 -3.74 26.61
N ILE A 436 17.58 -3.04 25.74
CA ILE A 436 17.00 -2.18 24.69
C ILE A 436 16.17 -3.02 23.71
N VAL A 437 16.68 -4.18 23.29
CA VAL A 437 15.97 -5.09 22.38
C VAL A 437 14.68 -5.62 23.01
N GLN A 438 14.72 -6.00 24.30
CA GLN A 438 13.53 -6.48 25.02
C GLN A 438 12.46 -5.39 25.18
N GLN A 439 12.87 -4.16 25.51
CA GLN A 439 11.94 -3.02 25.61
C GLN A 439 11.28 -2.71 24.27
N GLU A 440 12.05 -2.69 23.18
CA GLU A 440 11.52 -2.46 21.83
C GLU A 440 10.64 -3.61 21.35
N ARG A 441 10.99 -4.84 21.72
CA ARG A 441 10.16 -6.02 21.46
C ARG A 441 8.80 -5.89 22.13
N GLN A 442 8.75 -5.52 23.41
CA GLN A 442 7.49 -5.30 24.13
C GLN A 442 6.69 -4.14 23.51
N ARG A 443 7.36 -3.04 23.15
CA ARG A 443 6.74 -1.90 22.48
C ARG A 443 6.08 -2.30 21.16
N LEU A 444 6.79 -3.01 20.28
CA LEU A 444 6.24 -3.47 19.00
C LEU A 444 5.04 -4.41 19.19
N LEU A 445 5.11 -5.30 20.17
CA LEU A 445 4.00 -6.21 20.49
C LEU A 445 2.77 -5.45 21.01
N LEU A 446 2.96 -4.40 21.81
CA LEU A 446 1.90 -3.53 22.31
C LEU A 446 1.26 -2.71 21.18
N GLU A 447 2.07 -2.11 20.31
CA GLU A 447 1.60 -1.35 19.15
C GLU A 447 0.72 -2.20 18.21
N HIS A 448 1.00 -3.50 18.13
CA HIS A 448 0.28 -4.47 17.30
C HIS A 448 -0.67 -5.40 18.07
N ALA A 449 -1.10 -5.02 19.27
CA ALA A 449 -1.97 -5.85 20.09
C ALA A 449 -3.35 -6.11 19.44
N ASP A 450 -3.79 -5.23 18.53
CA ASP A 450 -5.02 -5.40 17.75
C ASP A 450 -4.97 -6.58 16.76
N LEU A 451 -3.76 -7.04 16.42
CA LEU A 451 -3.51 -8.14 15.48
C LEU A 451 -3.36 -9.50 16.18
N GLN A 452 -3.65 -9.59 17.48
CA GLN A 452 -3.41 -10.79 18.30
C GLN A 452 -3.98 -12.08 17.67
N ASP A 453 -5.19 -12.02 17.09
CA ASP A 453 -5.86 -13.17 16.49
C ASP A 453 -5.20 -13.64 15.17
N PHE A 454 -4.38 -12.78 14.54
CA PHE A 454 -3.76 -13.01 13.23
C PHE A 454 -2.26 -13.28 13.31
N PHE A 455 -1.70 -13.39 14.51
CA PHE A 455 -0.27 -13.64 14.69
C PHE A 455 0.16 -15.01 14.15
N PRO A 456 1.22 -15.07 13.32
CA PRO A 456 1.78 -16.34 12.88
C PRO A 456 2.47 -17.05 14.05
N LYS A 457 2.59 -18.38 13.94
CA LYS A 457 3.20 -19.22 14.98
C LYS A 457 4.63 -18.76 15.31
N GLY A 458 4.98 -18.76 16.60
CA GLY A 458 6.31 -18.37 17.07
C GLY A 458 6.61 -16.87 17.06
N THR A 459 5.58 -16.01 17.04
CA THR A 459 5.69 -14.55 17.29
C THR A 459 6.06 -14.25 18.74
N LEU A 460 5.42 -14.96 19.67
CA LEU A 460 5.58 -14.78 21.12
C LEU A 460 6.59 -15.79 21.66
N LYS A 461 7.58 -15.30 22.39
CA LYS A 461 8.64 -16.10 23.01
C LYS A 461 8.26 -16.51 24.43
N GLU A 462 7.72 -15.56 25.19
CA GLU A 462 7.42 -15.75 26.61
C GLU A 462 5.92 -15.70 26.93
N ARG A 463 5.54 -16.35 28.03
CA ARG A 463 4.18 -16.27 28.57
C ARG A 463 3.83 -14.87 29.08
N ALA A 464 4.81 -14.09 29.53
CA ALA A 464 4.61 -12.71 29.96
C ALA A 464 4.14 -11.82 28.79
N GLU A 465 4.72 -11.99 27.60
CA GLU A 465 4.32 -11.27 26.38
C GLU A 465 2.84 -11.51 26.04
N LEU A 466 2.37 -12.76 26.14
CA LEU A 466 0.97 -13.13 25.92
C LEU A 466 0.00 -12.40 26.88
N GLN A 467 0.40 -12.21 28.13
CA GLN A 467 -0.43 -11.52 29.13
C GLN A 467 -0.50 -10.03 28.84
N ILE A 468 0.64 -9.39 28.54
CA ILE A 468 0.71 -7.97 28.20
C ILE A 468 -0.14 -7.66 26.96
N ILE A 469 -0.03 -8.51 25.93
CA ILE A 469 -0.79 -8.34 24.67
C ILE A 469 -2.27 -8.59 24.89
N SER A 470 -2.66 -9.62 25.65
CA SER A 470 -4.08 -9.88 25.89
C SER A 470 -4.76 -8.77 26.70
N GLN A 471 -4.04 -8.14 27.63
CA GLN A 471 -4.51 -6.95 28.33
C GLN A 471 -4.63 -5.74 27.39
N ALA A 472 -3.62 -5.52 26.55
CA ALA A 472 -3.62 -4.41 25.59
C ALA A 472 -4.70 -4.58 24.50
N SER A 473 -4.94 -5.79 24.02
CA SER A 473 -5.98 -6.11 23.04
C SER A 473 -7.37 -5.96 23.65
N ALA A 474 -7.58 -6.40 24.90
CA ALA A 474 -8.81 -6.18 25.64
C ALA A 474 -9.09 -4.70 25.87
N ALA A 475 -8.06 -3.91 26.22
CA ALA A 475 -8.17 -2.47 26.35
C ALA A 475 -8.57 -1.82 25.01
N THR A 476 -7.89 -2.19 23.91
CA THR A 476 -8.17 -1.66 22.57
C THR A 476 -9.59 -1.98 22.10
N ARG A 477 -10.07 -3.21 22.34
CA ARG A 477 -11.46 -3.61 22.06
C ARG A 477 -12.44 -2.81 22.90
N ALA A 478 -12.15 -2.56 24.18
CA ALA A 478 -13.01 -1.74 25.04
C ALA A 478 -13.11 -0.28 24.58
N THR A 479 -12.04 0.28 24.01
CA THR A 479 -12.07 1.63 23.42
C THR A 479 -12.86 1.69 22.12
N GLN A 480 -12.78 0.65 21.27
CA GLN A 480 -13.52 0.59 20.00
C GLN A 480 -15.03 0.35 20.17
N VAL A 481 -15.45 -0.30 21.26
CA VAL A 481 -16.87 -0.61 21.56
C VAL A 481 -17.60 0.52 22.30
N ARG A 482 -16.93 1.64 22.61
CA ARG A 482 -17.60 2.88 23.03
C ARG A 482 -17.74 3.85 21.85
N PRO A 483 -18.74 3.68 20.97
CA PRO A 483 -19.16 4.78 20.13
C PRO A 483 -19.85 5.82 21.03
N SER A 484 -19.43 7.08 20.86
CA SER A 484 -20.13 8.28 21.34
C SER A 484 -21.56 8.36 20.84
#